data_AF-A0ABC8T9X2-F1
#
_entry.id   AF-A0ABC8T9X2-F1
#
_cell.length_a   1.000
_cell.length_b   1.000
_cell.length_c   1.000
_cell.angle_alpha   90.00
_cell.angle_beta   90.00
_cell.angle_gamma   90.00
#
_symmetry.space_group_name_H-M   'P 1'
#
loop_
_entity.id
_entity.type
_entity.pdbx_description
1 polymer ?
#
loop_
_entity_poly.entity_id
_entity_poly.type
_entity_poly.pdbx_seq_one_letter_code
_entity_poly.pdbx_strand_id
1 'polypeptide(L)'
;MATPTIAGAKEMLAYLDAKASGERSAAQKVVLTDLREEAVVYINGTPFVLRELNKPVDTLKHVGITGPVVEHMEARLKEDIICEIRQSGGRMLLHREEFSPALNQASVLGYWENIFVDDVKTPAEVYTSLIADGYNIAYRRIPLTREREALASDIDAIQYCTDG
;
A
#
# COMPACT_ATOMS: atom_id res chain seq x y z
N MET A 1 0.01 -3.10 11.39
CA MET A 1 1.38 -3.18 10.84
C MET A 1 1.60 -1.99 9.92
N ALA A 2 2.84 -1.54 9.76
CA ALA A 2 3.16 -0.60 8.68
C ALA A 2 2.89 -1.28 7.32
N THR A 3 2.52 -0.50 6.30
CA THR A 3 2.44 -1.02 4.93
C THR A 3 3.83 -1.54 4.53
N PRO A 4 3.97 -2.83 4.14
CA PRO A 4 5.28 -3.40 3.85
C PRO A 4 5.82 -2.90 2.50
N THR A 5 7.13 -2.96 2.32
CA THR A 5 7.71 -2.90 0.96
C THR A 5 7.31 -4.16 0.17
N ILE A 6 7.44 -4.14 -1.16
CA ILE A 6 7.17 -5.34 -1.97
C ILE A 6 8.08 -6.51 -1.53
N ALA A 7 9.34 -6.23 -1.19
CA ALA A 7 10.25 -7.23 -0.65
C ALA A 7 9.76 -7.79 0.71
N GLY A 8 9.38 -6.91 1.64
CA GLY A 8 8.84 -7.32 2.94
C GLY A 8 7.52 -8.10 2.83
N ALA A 9 6.66 -7.75 1.85
CA ALA A 9 5.46 -8.52 1.56
C ALA A 9 5.80 -9.93 1.06
N LYS A 10 6.79 -10.07 0.18
CA LYS A 10 7.27 -11.39 -0.30
C LYS A 10 7.85 -12.22 0.84
N GLU A 11 8.62 -11.62 1.74
CA GLU A 11 9.17 -12.30 2.92
C GLU A 11 8.07 -12.78 3.86
N MET A 12 7.10 -11.92 4.17
CA MET A 12 5.93 -12.27 4.99
C MET A 12 5.12 -13.41 4.36
N LEU A 13 4.88 -13.37 3.05
CA LEU A 13 4.17 -14.44 2.35
C LEU A 13 4.95 -15.75 2.30
N ALA A 14 6.27 -15.69 2.17
CA ALA A 14 7.13 -16.87 2.25
C ALA A 14 7.10 -17.49 3.65
N TYR A 15 7.13 -16.65 4.70
CA TYR A 15 7.00 -17.10 6.09
C TYR A 15 5.67 -17.80 6.38
N LEU A 16 4.58 -17.41 5.69
CA LEU A 16 3.26 -18.02 5.81
C LEU A 16 3.04 -19.24 4.90
N ASP A 17 4.09 -19.75 4.23
CA ASP A 17 4.00 -20.85 3.25
C ASP A 17 2.97 -20.58 2.13
N ALA A 18 2.83 -19.32 1.71
CA ALA A 18 1.85 -18.91 0.71
C ALA A 18 2.22 -19.30 -0.72
N LYS A 19 3.41 -19.89 -0.95
CA LYS A 19 3.87 -20.33 -2.27
C LYS A 19 4.37 -21.76 -2.17
N ALA A 20 3.89 -22.62 -3.06
CA ALA A 20 4.27 -24.03 -3.05
C ALA A 20 5.77 -24.17 -3.35
N SER A 21 6.47 -24.94 -2.53
CA SER A 21 7.86 -25.34 -2.77
C SER A 21 7.97 -26.87 -2.79
N GLY A 22 8.27 -27.43 -3.96
CA GLY A 22 8.42 -28.87 -4.18
C GLY A 22 7.12 -29.66 -4.40
N GLU A 23 7.25 -30.98 -4.53
CA GLU A 23 6.20 -31.88 -5.03
C GLU A 23 5.11 -32.28 -4.02
N ARG A 24 5.15 -31.83 -2.75
CA ARG A 24 4.31 -32.44 -1.69
C ARG A 24 3.62 -31.51 -0.68
N SER A 25 3.68 -30.19 -0.80
CA SER A 25 2.94 -29.30 0.10
C SER A 25 2.12 -28.26 -0.67
N ALA A 26 0.80 -28.29 -0.48
CA ALA A 26 -0.10 -27.27 -1.04
C ALA A 26 0.17 -25.93 -0.35
N ALA A 27 0.25 -24.85 -1.13
CA ALA A 27 0.43 -23.50 -0.62
C ALA A 27 -0.72 -23.11 0.32
N GLN A 28 -0.39 -22.53 1.48
CA GLN A 28 -1.40 -22.00 2.39
C GLN A 28 -2.08 -20.79 1.76
N LYS A 29 -3.41 -20.71 1.87
CA LYS A 29 -4.14 -19.52 1.42
C LYS A 29 -3.94 -18.40 2.44
N VAL A 30 -3.38 -17.28 2.01
CA VAL A 30 -3.24 -16.08 2.84
C VAL A 30 -4.23 -15.01 2.41
N VAL A 31 -5.03 -14.52 3.34
CA VAL A 31 -5.96 -13.40 3.10
C VAL A 31 -5.31 -12.11 3.60
N LEU A 32 -5.14 -11.16 2.69
CA LEU A 32 -4.57 -9.84 2.96
C LEU A 32 -5.67 -8.80 2.89
N THR A 33 -6.10 -8.34 4.06
CA THR A 33 -7.09 -7.26 4.18
C THR A 33 -6.38 -5.95 4.50
N ASP A 34 -6.38 -5.02 3.56
CA ASP A 34 -5.88 -3.67 3.74
C ASP A 34 -6.98 -2.78 4.32
N LEU A 35 -6.75 -2.33 5.56
CA LEU A 35 -7.70 -1.51 6.33
C LEU A 35 -7.45 -0.01 6.18
N ARG A 36 -6.52 0.40 5.31
CA ARG A 36 -6.07 1.78 5.22
C ARG A 36 -7.01 2.65 4.39
N GLU A 37 -7.37 3.79 4.96
CA GLU A 37 -8.16 4.84 4.29
C GLU A 37 -7.33 5.70 3.34
N GLU A 38 -6.06 5.93 3.69
CA GLU A 38 -5.14 6.72 2.89
C GLU A 38 -4.83 5.98 1.58
N ALA A 39 -4.83 6.71 0.47
CA ALA A 39 -4.31 6.20 -0.80
C ALA A 39 -2.81 5.93 -0.67
N VAL A 40 -2.38 4.74 -1.09
CA VAL A 40 -0.98 4.30 -1.13
C VAL A 40 -0.54 4.13 -2.57
N VAL A 41 0.71 4.47 -2.84
CA VAL A 41 1.39 4.14 -4.10
C VAL A 41 2.75 3.54 -3.80
N TYR A 42 3.14 2.52 -4.55
CA TYR A 42 4.49 1.95 -4.49
C TYR A 42 5.35 2.61 -5.56
N ILE A 43 6.52 3.09 -5.15
CA ILE A 43 7.55 3.64 -6.03
C ILE A 43 8.84 2.86 -5.73
N ASN A 44 9.44 2.24 -6.75
CA ASN A 44 10.64 1.38 -6.59
C ASN A 44 10.44 0.31 -5.49
N GLY A 45 9.22 -0.22 -5.38
CA GLY A 45 8.84 -1.22 -4.38
C GLY A 45 8.66 -0.71 -2.94
N THR A 46 8.78 0.60 -2.70
CA THR A 46 8.56 1.23 -1.39
C THR A 46 7.21 1.95 -1.36
N PRO A 47 6.36 1.75 -0.34
CA PRO A 47 5.05 2.40 -0.25
C PRO A 47 5.17 3.86 0.23
N PHE A 48 4.40 4.73 -0.40
CA PHE A 48 4.25 6.15 -0.09
C PHE A 48 2.77 6.50 0.08
N VAL A 49 2.50 7.53 0.87
CA VAL A 49 1.17 8.13 1.00
C VAL A 49 1.18 9.60 0.63
N LEU A 50 0.02 10.08 0.19
CA LEU A 50 -0.19 11.48 -0.08
C LEU A 50 -0.33 12.28 1.23
N ARG A 51 0.38 13.41 1.32
CA ARG A 51 0.34 14.34 2.45
C ARG A 51 0.18 15.77 1.94
N GLU A 52 -0.40 16.64 2.76
CA GLU A 52 -0.38 18.07 2.48
C GLU A 52 1.02 18.64 2.72
N LEU A 53 1.53 19.46 1.78
CA LEU A 53 2.86 20.06 1.88
C LEU A 53 3.05 20.88 3.17
N ASN A 54 2.03 21.61 3.60
CA ASN A 54 2.08 22.46 4.79
C ASN A 54 1.78 21.70 6.09
N LYS A 55 1.34 20.45 6.00
CA LYS A 55 0.99 19.59 7.14
C LYS A 55 1.42 18.14 6.86
N PRO A 56 2.73 17.89 6.65
CA PRO A 56 3.21 16.61 6.15
C PRO A 56 3.04 15.45 7.14
N VAL A 57 2.84 15.76 8.42
CA VAL A 57 2.60 14.78 9.49
C VAL A 57 1.10 14.51 9.72
N ASP A 58 0.21 15.32 9.13
CA ASP A 58 -1.23 15.14 9.26
C ASP A 58 -1.74 14.14 8.23
N THR A 59 -2.75 13.37 8.62
CA THR A 59 -3.40 12.40 7.75
C THR A 59 -4.55 13.04 7.01
N LEU A 60 -4.65 12.79 5.70
CA LEU A 60 -5.78 13.21 4.89
C LEU A 60 -7.01 12.39 5.31
N LYS A 61 -8.00 13.07 5.90
CA LYS A 61 -9.17 12.43 6.50
C LYS A 61 -10.29 12.26 5.48
N HIS A 62 -10.81 11.04 5.35
CA HIS A 62 -11.94 10.72 4.47
C HIS A 62 -12.99 9.89 5.22
N VAL A 63 -13.95 10.56 5.85
CA VAL A 63 -14.95 9.89 6.69
C VAL A 63 -15.84 8.96 5.84
N GLY A 64 -15.86 7.67 6.16
CA GLY A 64 -16.74 6.70 5.51
C GLY A 64 -16.32 6.34 4.08
N ILE A 65 -15.04 6.51 3.74
CA ILE A 65 -14.52 6.13 2.42
C ILE A 65 -14.64 4.61 2.20
N THR A 66 -14.96 4.19 0.98
CA THR A 66 -15.09 2.77 0.61
C THR A 66 -13.85 2.28 -0.14
N GLY A 67 -13.60 0.97 -0.11
CA GLY A 67 -12.47 0.35 -0.82
C GLY A 67 -12.33 0.80 -2.28
N PRO A 68 -13.38 0.70 -3.11
CA PRO A 68 -13.33 1.13 -4.50
C PRO A 68 -12.99 2.62 -4.69
N VAL A 69 -13.43 3.48 -3.76
CA VAL A 69 -13.09 4.91 -3.82
C VAL A 69 -11.61 5.12 -3.50
N VAL A 70 -11.06 4.42 -2.50
CA VAL A 70 -9.64 4.49 -2.19
C VAL A 70 -8.81 3.97 -3.37
N GLU A 71 -9.17 2.83 -3.95
CA GLU A 71 -8.47 2.26 -5.12
C GLU A 71 -8.51 3.20 -6.33
N HIS A 72 -9.64 3.90 -6.55
CA HIS A 72 -9.72 4.92 -7.59
C HIS A 72 -8.77 6.10 -7.32
N MET A 73 -8.66 6.55 -6.06
CA MET A 73 -7.71 7.58 -5.67
C MET A 73 -6.26 7.13 -5.86
N GLU A 74 -5.94 5.87 -5.57
CA GLU A 74 -4.61 5.28 -5.79
C GLU A 74 -4.25 5.22 -7.28
N ALA A 75 -5.21 4.80 -8.13
CA ALA A 75 -5.04 4.80 -9.58
C ALA A 75 -4.79 6.23 -10.10
N ARG A 76 -5.57 7.20 -9.60
CA ARG A 76 -5.40 8.60 -9.98
C ARG A 76 -4.06 9.18 -9.52
N LEU A 77 -3.64 8.88 -8.29
CA LEU A 77 -2.34 9.29 -7.76
C LEU A 77 -1.19 8.71 -8.61
N LYS A 78 -1.29 7.45 -9.01
CA LYS A 78 -0.33 6.84 -9.94
C LYS A 78 -0.28 7.58 -11.28
N GLU A 79 -1.42 7.93 -11.87
CA GLU A 79 -1.46 8.71 -13.12
C GLU A 79 -0.78 10.07 -12.99
N ASP A 80 -1.05 10.78 -11.89
CA ASP A 80 -0.47 12.10 -11.62
C ASP A 80 1.06 12.00 -11.47
N ILE A 81 1.56 10.98 -10.74
CA ILE A 81 2.99 10.68 -10.63
C ILE A 81 3.60 10.40 -12.00
N ILE A 82 2.97 9.55 -12.82
CA ILE A 82 3.45 9.20 -14.16
C ILE A 82 3.52 10.46 -15.05
N CYS A 83 2.56 11.37 -14.92
CA CYS A 83 2.57 12.64 -15.65
C CYS A 83 3.73 13.53 -15.21
N GLU A 84 3.98 13.64 -13.90
CA GLU A 84 5.09 14.43 -13.35
C GLU A 84 6.45 13.90 -13.81
N ILE A 85 6.71 12.59 -13.67
CA ILE A 85 8.00 12.00 -14.04
C ILE A 85 8.28 12.11 -15.54
N ARG A 86 7.25 12.09 -16.40
CA ARG A 86 7.41 12.31 -17.85
C ARG A 86 7.85 13.74 -18.16
N GLN A 87 7.38 14.72 -17.37
CA GLN A 87 7.73 16.12 -17.55
C GLN A 87 9.09 16.48 -16.93
N SER A 88 9.45 15.83 -15.83
CA SER A 88 10.68 16.13 -15.08
C SER A 88 11.92 15.33 -15.51
N GLY A 89 11.78 14.46 -16.53
CA GLY A 89 12.85 13.58 -17.00
C GLY A 89 13.15 12.43 -16.04
N GLY A 90 12.12 11.89 -15.39
CA GLY A 90 12.21 10.75 -14.48
C GLY A 90 12.49 11.11 -13.03
N ARG A 91 12.48 12.39 -12.64
CA ARG A 91 12.84 12.82 -11.28
C ARG A 91 11.64 13.31 -10.48
N MET A 92 11.48 12.82 -9.27
CA MET A 92 10.40 13.27 -8.37
C MET A 92 10.96 13.57 -6.99
N LEU A 93 10.38 14.58 -6.33
CA LEU A 93 10.71 14.90 -4.94
C LEU A 93 9.83 14.06 -4.02
N LEU A 94 10.45 13.11 -3.31
CA LEU A 94 9.78 12.28 -2.31
C LEU A 94 10.17 12.73 -0.91
N HIS A 95 9.37 12.35 0.07
CA HIS A 95 9.62 12.67 1.47
C HIS A 95 9.64 11.39 2.30
N ARG A 96 10.50 11.35 3.31
CA ARG A 96 10.52 10.28 4.32
C ARG A 96 10.61 10.85 5.72
N GLU A 97 10.05 10.13 6.68
CA GLU A 97 10.26 10.41 8.10
C GLU A 97 11.57 9.78 8.57
N GLU A 98 12.42 10.57 9.22
CA GLU A 98 13.64 10.11 9.87
C GLU A 98 13.61 10.51 11.35
N PHE A 99 13.85 9.52 12.21
CA PHE A 99 14.01 9.75 13.64
C PHE A 99 15.49 9.92 13.96
N SER A 100 15.84 11.03 14.64
CA SER A 100 17.17 11.28 15.16
C SER A 100 17.26 10.83 16.62
N PRO A 101 17.99 9.75 16.94
CA PRO A 101 18.15 9.29 18.32
C PRO A 101 18.88 10.32 19.19
N ALA A 102 19.80 11.09 18.59
CA ALA A 102 20.58 12.10 19.30
C ALA A 102 19.72 13.29 19.75
N LEU A 103 18.74 13.67 18.94
CA LEU A 103 17.83 14.79 19.25
C LEU A 103 16.51 14.32 19.86
N ASN A 104 16.25 13.00 19.88
CA ASN A 104 14.99 12.39 20.26
C ASN A 104 13.78 13.02 19.52
N GLN A 105 13.96 13.32 18.23
CA GLN A 105 13.00 14.03 17.39
C GLN A 105 12.84 13.36 16.03
N ALA A 106 11.61 13.34 15.52
CA ALA A 106 11.30 12.94 14.15
C ALA A 106 11.26 14.17 13.22
N SER A 107 11.73 14.00 11.99
CA SER A 107 11.73 15.03 10.96
C SER A 107 11.32 14.45 9.61
N VAL A 108 10.74 15.29 8.75
CA VAL A 108 10.38 14.92 7.38
C VAL A 108 11.46 15.47 6.44
N LEU A 109 12.15 14.59 5.73
CA LEU A 109 13.24 14.94 4.81
C LEU A 109 12.83 14.69 3.37
N GLY A 110 12.98 15.71 2.54
CA GLY A 110 12.81 15.62 1.09
C GLY A 110 14.07 15.07 0.42
N TYR A 111 13.90 14.21 -0.58
CA TYR A 111 14.98 13.70 -1.42
C TYR A 111 14.49 13.49 -2.86
N TRP A 112 15.40 13.71 -3.81
CA TRP A 112 15.12 13.47 -5.22
C TRP A 112 15.36 12.00 -5.54
N GLU A 113 14.39 11.37 -6.19
CA GLU A 113 14.46 9.99 -6.63
C GLU A 113 14.31 9.90 -8.15
N ASN A 114 15.01 8.94 -8.76
CA ASN A 114 14.81 8.59 -10.16
C ASN A 114 13.77 7.47 -10.24
N ILE A 115 12.71 7.72 -11.00
CA ILE A 115 11.54 6.85 -11.08
C ILE A 115 11.25 6.54 -12.55
N PHE A 116 11.09 5.25 -12.85
CA PHE A 116 10.56 4.81 -14.13
C PHE A 116 9.06 4.53 -14.02
N VAL A 117 8.35 4.65 -15.14
CA VAL A 117 6.89 4.43 -15.19
C VAL A 117 6.51 3.04 -14.66
N ASP A 118 7.31 2.02 -14.97
CA ASP A 118 7.04 0.63 -14.60
C ASP A 118 7.26 0.35 -13.10
N ASP A 119 7.95 1.25 -12.40
CA ASP A 119 8.23 1.15 -10.97
C ASP A 119 7.16 1.81 -10.09
N VAL A 120 6.14 2.43 -10.70
CA VAL A 120 5.00 3.04 -10.01
C VAL A 120 3.82 2.07 -10.04
N LYS A 121 3.40 1.58 -8.87
CA LYS A 121 2.34 0.57 -8.74
C LYS A 121 1.32 0.92 -7.68
N THR A 122 0.05 0.64 -7.93
CA THR A 122 -0.97 0.65 -6.86
C THR A 122 -0.86 -0.62 -6.00
N PRO A 123 -1.38 -0.64 -4.77
CA PRO A 123 -1.48 -1.86 -3.97
C PRO A 123 -2.16 -3.00 -4.71
N ALA A 124 -3.27 -2.73 -5.41
CA ALA A 124 -3.98 -3.74 -6.20
C ALA A 124 -3.07 -4.36 -7.29
N GLU A 125 -2.27 -3.55 -7.99
CA GLU A 125 -1.31 -4.04 -8.98
C GLU A 125 -0.17 -4.86 -8.35
N VAL A 126 0.33 -4.43 -7.19
CA VAL A 126 1.37 -5.18 -6.44
C VAL A 126 0.84 -6.57 -6.09
N TYR A 127 -0.30 -6.67 -5.43
CA TYR A 127 -0.82 -7.97 -5.00
C TYR A 127 -1.30 -8.82 -6.18
N THR A 128 -1.85 -8.22 -7.24
CA THR A 128 -2.14 -8.95 -8.49
C THR A 128 -0.87 -9.55 -9.10
N SER A 129 0.24 -8.81 -9.10
CA SER A 129 1.53 -9.35 -9.58
C SER A 129 2.06 -10.48 -8.71
N LEU A 130 1.84 -10.44 -7.39
CA LEU A 130 2.22 -11.53 -6.48
C LEU A 130 1.37 -12.78 -6.71
N ILE A 131 0.07 -12.64 -6.99
CA ILE A 131 -0.77 -13.77 -7.40
C ILE A 131 -0.22 -14.40 -8.69
N ALA A 132 0.14 -13.57 -9.68
CA ALA A 132 0.73 -14.04 -10.93
C ALA A 132 2.11 -14.71 -10.74
N ASP A 133 2.89 -14.27 -9.74
CA ASP A 133 4.15 -14.89 -9.31
C ASP A 133 3.95 -16.25 -8.60
N GLY A 134 2.70 -16.72 -8.44
CA GLY A 134 2.36 -18.05 -7.91
C GLY A 134 2.12 -18.08 -6.39
N TYR A 135 1.90 -16.92 -5.75
CA TYR A 135 1.49 -16.88 -4.35
C TYR A 135 -0.04 -17.12 -4.23
N ASN A 136 -0.44 -18.01 -3.31
CA ASN A 136 -1.83 -18.30 -2.97
C ASN A 136 -2.38 -17.23 -2.02
N ILE A 137 -2.69 -16.06 -2.57
CA ILE A 137 -3.17 -14.90 -1.81
C ILE A 137 -4.54 -14.43 -2.29
N ALA A 138 -5.33 -13.92 -1.36
CA ALA A 138 -6.53 -13.14 -1.64
C ALA A 138 -6.37 -11.74 -1.04
N TYR A 139 -6.25 -10.72 -1.89
CA TYR A 139 -6.11 -9.33 -1.46
C TYR A 139 -7.46 -8.60 -1.47
N ARG A 140 -7.72 -7.78 -0.46
CA ARG A 140 -8.96 -7.01 -0.31
C ARG A 140 -8.69 -5.64 0.31
N ARG A 141 -9.31 -4.58 -0.22
CA ARG A 141 -9.27 -3.22 0.35
C ARG A 141 -10.57 -2.91 1.10
N ILE A 142 -10.50 -2.87 2.43
CA ILE A 142 -11.64 -2.65 3.33
C ILE A 142 -11.26 -1.53 4.33
N PRO A 143 -11.24 -0.26 3.90
CA PRO A 143 -10.80 0.85 4.75
C PRO A 143 -11.67 0.98 6.01
N LEU A 144 -11.02 1.13 7.17
CA LEU A 144 -11.69 1.41 8.44
C LEU A 144 -11.42 2.85 8.87
N THR A 145 -12.50 3.61 9.02
CA THR A 145 -12.43 5.03 9.34
C THR A 145 -12.04 5.30 10.77
N ARG A 146 -10.90 5.97 11.01
CA ARG A 146 -10.47 6.33 12.39
C ARG A 146 -11.46 7.26 13.09
N GLU A 147 -12.18 8.06 12.31
CA GLU A 147 -13.14 9.05 12.82
C GLU A 147 -14.51 8.45 13.17
N ARG A 148 -14.73 7.13 12.98
CA ARG A 148 -15.97 6.46 13.37
C ARG A 148 -15.71 5.18 14.16
N GLU A 149 -16.65 4.80 15.00
CA GLU A 149 -16.64 3.48 15.64
C GLU A 149 -16.81 2.38 14.58
N ALA A 150 -16.11 1.27 14.76
CA ALA A 150 -16.30 0.09 13.92
C ALA A 150 -17.74 -0.40 14.07
N LEU A 151 -18.45 -0.50 12.94
CA LEU A 151 -19.81 -1.00 12.89
C LEU A 151 -19.80 -2.52 12.66
N ALA A 152 -20.90 -3.20 12.99
CA ALA A 152 -21.06 -4.62 12.70
C ALA A 152 -20.85 -4.94 11.21
N SER A 153 -21.30 -4.05 10.33
CA SER A 153 -21.09 -4.16 8.87
C SER A 153 -19.62 -4.17 8.45
N ASP A 154 -18.73 -3.52 9.22
CA ASP A 154 -17.30 -3.51 8.94
C ASP A 154 -16.67 -4.88 9.25
N ILE A 155 -17.13 -5.51 10.33
CA ILE A 155 -16.75 -6.89 10.68
C ILE A 155 -17.32 -7.87 9.68
N ASP A 156 -18.59 -7.69 9.28
CA ASP A 156 -19.23 -8.55 8.28
C ASP A 156 -18.50 -8.50 6.94
N ALA A 157 -18.03 -7.32 6.51
CA ALA A 157 -17.21 -7.18 5.31
C ALA A 157 -15.87 -7.96 5.41
N ILE A 158 -15.25 -8.02 6.58
CA ILE A 158 -14.02 -8.78 6.78
C ILE A 158 -14.31 -10.29 6.83
N GLN A 159 -15.36 -10.69 7.55
CA GLN A 159 -15.66 -12.09 7.85
C GLN A 159 -16.36 -12.83 6.71
N TYR A 160 -17.32 -12.18 6.04
CA TYR A 160 -18.26 -12.81 5.11
C TYR A 160 -18.08 -12.38 3.66
N CYS A 161 -17.04 -11.62 3.31
CA CYS A 161 -16.68 -11.46 1.90
C CYS A 161 -16.27 -12.84 1.34
N THR A 162 -17.25 -13.53 0.76
CA THR A 162 -17.11 -14.75 -0.01
C THR A 162 -16.35 -14.40 -1.29
N ASP A 163 -15.40 -15.25 -1.66
CA ASP A 163 -14.76 -15.20 -2.96
C ASP A 163 -15.87 -15.34 -4.02
N GLY A 164 -16.15 -14.24 -4.74
CA GLY A 164 -17.03 -14.24 -5.90
C GLY A 164 -16.35 -14.84 -7.11
#